data_AF-A0A2V8Q352-F1
#
_entry.id   AF-A0A2V8Q352-F1
#
_cell.length_a   1.000
_cell.length_b   1.000
_cell.length_c   1.000
_cell.angle_alpha   90.00
_cell.angle_beta   90.00
_cell.angle_gamma   90.00
#
_symmetry.space_group_name_H-M   'P 1'
#
loop_
_entity.id
_entity.type
_entity.pdbx_description
1 polymer ?
#
loop_
_entity_poly.entity_id
_entity_poly.type
_entity_poly.pdbx_seq_one_letter_code
_entity_poly.pdbx_strand_id
1 'polypeptide(L)' 'NNLATYVQTAAREVYDVTGAGDTVIAALAAGLAAGATLIESAALANQAAGIVVGKVGTATASDDELRAAFN' A
#
# COMPACT_ATOMS: atom_id res chain seq x y z
N ASN A 1 4.66 -22.67 -15.76
CA ASN A 1 4.82 -22.30 -14.34
C ASN A 1 4.46 -20.84 -14.15
N ASN A 2 3.20 -20.55 -13.90
CA ASN A 2 2.72 -19.19 -13.66
C ASN A 2 2.70 -18.98 -12.13
N LEU A 3 3.83 -18.56 -11.56
CA LEU A 3 3.97 -18.30 -10.13
C LEU A 3 3.27 -16.97 -9.79
N ALA A 4 1.94 -16.98 -9.77
CA ALA A 4 1.18 -15.87 -9.22
C ALA A 4 1.46 -15.81 -7.71
N THR A 5 1.96 -14.68 -7.23
CA THR A 5 2.16 -14.43 -5.80
C THR A 5 0.92 -13.72 -5.26
N TYR A 6 0.33 -14.28 -4.22
CA TYR A 6 -0.81 -13.67 -3.53
C TYR A 6 -0.30 -12.82 -2.36
N VAL A 7 -0.66 -11.54 -2.36
CA VAL A 7 -0.39 -10.62 -1.25
C VAL A 7 -1.70 -10.43 -0.48
N GLN A 8 -1.72 -10.82 0.79
CA GLN A 8 -2.91 -10.64 1.64
C GLN A 8 -3.19 -9.16 1.83
N THR A 9 -4.45 -8.75 1.68
CA THR A 9 -4.86 -7.36 1.91
C THR A 9 -4.56 -6.93 3.34
N ALA A 10 -3.99 -5.74 3.51
CA ALA A 10 -3.85 -5.08 4.79
C ALA A 10 -5.21 -4.51 5.19
N ALA A 11 -6.11 -5.39 5.64
CA ALA A 11 -7.49 -5.04 5.91
C ALA A 11 -7.59 -4.00 7.03
N ARG A 12 -8.30 -2.91 6.76
CA ARG A 12 -8.63 -1.85 7.72
C ARG A 12 -10.12 -1.53 7.62
N GLU A 13 -10.65 -0.85 8.62
CA GLU A 13 -11.99 -0.25 8.48
C GLU A 13 -11.96 0.74 7.31
N VAL A 14 -12.81 0.49 6.31
CA VAL A 14 -12.82 1.25 5.05
C VAL A 14 -13.83 2.40 5.19
N TYR A 15 -13.35 3.62 5.03
CA TYR A 15 -14.17 4.83 5.06
C TYR A 15 -14.39 5.41 3.65
N ASP A 16 -13.33 5.59 2.86
CA ASP A 16 -13.39 6.15 1.51
C ASP A 16 -12.35 5.49 0.61
N VAL A 17 -12.76 4.98 -0.56
CA VAL A 17 -11.85 4.26 -1.48
C VAL A 17 -11.20 5.16 -2.53
N THR A 18 -11.50 6.46 -2.50
CA THR A 18 -10.98 7.44 -3.47
C THR A 18 -9.46 7.54 -3.37
N GLY A 19 -8.75 7.36 -4.49
CA GLY A 19 -7.28 7.45 -4.55
C GLY A 19 -6.52 6.21 -4.07
N ALA A 20 -7.21 5.12 -3.71
CA ALA A 20 -6.56 3.87 -3.31
C ALA A 20 -5.67 3.30 -4.43
N GLY A 21 -6.15 3.28 -5.68
CA GLY A 21 -5.39 2.80 -6.84
C GLY A 21 -4.15 3.63 -7.11
N ASP A 22 -4.26 4.95 -7.05
CA ASP A 22 -3.12 5.86 -7.22
C ASP A 22 -2.07 5.64 -6.13
N THR A 23 -2.52 5.42 -4.89
CA THR A 23 -1.66 5.09 -3.75
C THR A 23 -0.92 3.76 -3.97
N VAL A 24 -1.62 2.73 -4.45
CA VAL A 24 -1.00 1.43 -4.78
C VAL A 24 0.12 1.63 -5.80
N ILE A 25 -0.16 2.31 -6.92
CA ILE A 25 0.82 2.49 -7.99
C ILE A 25 2.01 3.34 -7.53
N ALA A 26 1.76 4.44 -6.81
CA ALA A 26 2.81 5.31 -6.30
C ALA A 26 3.75 4.58 -5.33
N ALA A 27 3.20 3.84 -4.36
CA ALA A 27 3.97 3.11 -3.37
C ALA A 27 4.72 1.90 -3.98
N LEU A 28 4.09 1.19 -4.92
CA LEU A 28 4.75 0.11 -5.65
C LEU A 28 5.95 0.63 -6.45
N ALA A 29 5.75 1.72 -7.20
CA ALA A 29 6.81 2.34 -7.98
C ALA A 29 7.95 2.88 -7.09
N ALA A 30 7.62 3.47 -5.94
CA ALA A 30 8.60 3.95 -4.98
C ALA A 30 9.45 2.81 -4.40
N GLY A 31 8.85 1.69 -4.01
CA GLY A 31 9.57 0.51 -3.53
C GLY A 31 10.52 -0.06 -4.59
N LEU A 32 10.03 -0.20 -5.82
CA LEU A 32 10.85 -0.68 -6.94
C LEU A 32 12.01 0.28 -7.26
N ALA A 33 11.76 1.59 -7.26
CA ALA A 33 12.79 2.60 -7.48
C ALA A 33 13.84 2.63 -6.37
N ALA A 34 13.47 2.26 -5.14
CA ALA A 34 14.38 2.11 -4.01
C ALA A 34 15.16 0.78 -4.03
N GLY A 35 14.92 -0.10 -5.01
CA GLY A 35 15.60 -1.39 -5.15
C GLY A 35 14.97 -2.54 -4.37
N ALA A 36 13.76 -2.37 -3.84
CA ALA A 36 13.03 -3.46 -3.21
C ALA A 36 12.53 -4.47 -4.27
N THR A 37 12.29 -5.70 -3.84
CA THR A 37 11.67 -6.72 -4.69
C THR A 37 10.22 -6.34 -5.03
N LEU A 38 9.66 -6.98 -6.06
CA LEU A 38 8.25 -6.79 -6.41
C LEU A 38 7.31 -7.18 -5.25
N ILE A 39 7.66 -8.21 -4.48
CA ILE A 39 6.85 -8.69 -3.35
C ILE A 39 6.88 -7.68 -2.20
N GLU A 40 8.07 -7.18 -1.82
CA GLU A 40 8.22 -6.15 -0.79
C GLU A 40 7.50 -4.86 -1.18
N SER A 41 7.64 -4.45 -2.45
CA SER A 41 6.97 -3.27 -2.99
C SER A 41 5.45 -3.44 -3.00
N ALA A 42 4.95 -4.64 -3.31
CA ALA A 42 3.52 -4.94 -3.26
C ALA A 42 2.98 -4.94 -1.82
N ALA A 43 3.77 -5.42 -0.85
CA ALA A 43 3.42 -5.34 0.56
C ALA A 43 3.34 -3.87 1.05
N LEU A 44 4.30 -3.03 0.65
CA LEU A 44 4.27 -1.58 0.89
C LEU A 44 3.04 -0.92 0.28
N ALA A 45 2.75 -1.20 -0.99
CA ALA A 45 1.61 -0.64 -1.68
C ALA A 45 0.28 -1.00 -1.02
N ASN A 46 0.15 -2.25 -0.59
CA ASN A 46 -1.02 -2.75 0.11
C ASN A 46 -1.21 -2.08 1.49
N GLN A 47 -0.13 -1.86 2.25
CA GLN A 47 -0.21 -1.12 3.51
C GLN A 47 -0.58 0.35 3.31
N ALA A 48 0.05 1.02 2.34
CA ALA A 48 -0.24 2.41 2.01
C ALA A 48 -1.70 2.62 1.60
N ALA A 49 -2.22 1.75 0.72
CA ALA A 49 -3.62 1.80 0.31
C ALA A 49 -4.56 1.51 1.48
N GLY A 50 -4.24 0.52 2.34
CA GLY A 50 -5.00 0.24 3.56
C GLY A 50 -5.12 1.45 4.47
N ILE A 51 -4.04 2.22 4.66
CA ILE A 51 -4.04 3.47 5.42
C ILE A 51 -4.96 4.52 4.77
N VAL A 52 -4.81 4.74 3.47
CA VAL A 52 -5.55 5.78 2.74
C VAL A 52 -7.05 5.50 2.76
N VAL A 53 -7.46 4.24 2.54
CA VAL A 53 -8.88 3.90 2.56
C VAL A 53 -9.52 3.99 3.95
N GLY A 54 -8.69 4.04 5.00
CA GLY A 54 -9.10 4.29 6.37
C GLY A 54 -9.38 5.76 6.70
N LYS A 55 -9.32 6.67 5.72
CA LYS A 55 -9.48 8.12 5.91
C LYS A 55 -10.58 8.66 5.00
N VAL A 56 -11.06 9.86 5.30
CA VAL A 56 -12.11 10.55 4.51
C VAL A 56 -11.45 11.42 3.43
N GLY A 57 -11.92 11.32 2.19
CA GLY A 57 -11.45 12.10 1.05
C GLY A 57 -10.12 11.61 0.46
N THR A 58 -9.54 12.42 -0.43
CA THR A 58 -8.23 12.14 -1.06
C THR A 58 -7.11 12.29 -0.02
N ALA A 59 -6.85 11.21 0.71
CA ALA A 59 -5.86 11.17 1.78
C ALA A 59 -4.53 10.55 1.32
N THR A 60 -3.48 10.77 2.11
CA THR A 60 -2.15 10.19 1.88
C THR A 60 -1.77 9.29 3.06
N ALA A 61 -0.87 8.33 2.82
CA ALA A 61 -0.20 7.58 3.88
C ALA A 61 1.09 8.30 4.28
N SER A 62 1.26 8.66 5.55
CA SER A 62 2.48 9.28 6.05
C SER A 62 3.58 8.24 6.32
N ASP A 63 4.84 8.69 6.39
CA ASP A 63 5.97 7.83 6.75
C ASP A 63 5.77 7.18 8.14
N ASP A 64 5.27 7.94 9.11
CA ASP A 64 4.98 7.43 10.46
C ASP A 64 3.91 6.34 10.45
N GLU A 65 2.84 6.51 9.68
CA GLU A 65 1.78 5.51 9.55
C GLU A 65 2.26 4.24 8.86
N LEU A 66 3.12 4.39 7.85
CA LEU A 66 3.74 3.27 7.17
C LEU A 66 4.68 2.52 8.10
N ARG A 67 5.56 3.22 8.83
CA ARG A 67 6.45 2.59 9.83
C ARG A 67 5.64 1.85 10.91
N ALA A 68 4.58 2.47 11.42
CA ALA A 68 3.70 1.84 12.39
C ALA A 68 3.01 0.58 11.85
N ALA A 69 2.73 0.52 10.54
CA ALA A 69 2.10 -0.64 9.90
C ALA A 69 3.05 -1.82 9.65
N PHE A 70 4.37 -1.61 9.76
CA PHE A 70 5.40 -2.64 9.55
C PHE A 70 6.05 -3.14 10.85
N ASN A 71 5.66 -2.60 12.00
CA ASN A 71 6.07 -3.04 13.34
C ASN A 71 5.07 -4.06 13.91
#